data_AF-A0A2A2HD94-F1
#
_entry.id   AF-A0A2A2HD94-F1
#
_cell.length_a   1.000
_cell.length_b   1.000
_cell.length_c   1.000
_cell.angle_alpha   90.00
_cell.angle_beta   90.00
_cell.angle_gamma   90.00
#
_symmetry.space_group_name_H-M   'P 1'
#
loop_
_entity.id
_entity.type
_entity.pdbx_description
1 polymer ?
#
loop_
_entity_poly.entity_id
_entity_poly.type
_entity_poly.pdbx_seq_one_letter_code
_entity_poly.pdbx_strand_id
1 'polypeptide(L)' 'MKPEERIDKDLRIFEENIQPVDELNLTDKEVLVKDMAKRYYEDTKYYLKIGDSLTSFACIAYAHGLLDSIRIMYNLNEE' A
#
# COMPACT_ATOMS: atom_id res chain seq x y z
N MET A 1 -14.81 -5.11 -13.99
CA MET A 1 -14.51 -4.31 -12.79
C MET A 1 -14.18 -2.91 -13.26
N LYS A 2 -14.86 -1.90 -12.75
CA LYS A 2 -14.50 -0.50 -13.00
C LYS A 2 -13.18 -0.17 -12.30
N PRO A 3 -12.40 0.81 -12.79
CA PRO A 3 -11.15 1.22 -12.13
C PRO A 3 -11.33 1.53 -10.64
N GLU A 4 -12.42 2.18 -10.26
CA GLU A 4 -12.72 2.58 -8.88
C GLU A 4 -12.97 1.36 -7.99
N GLU A 5 -13.75 0.38 -8.47
CA GLU A 5 -13.99 -0.88 -7.75
C GLU A 5 -12.70 -1.66 -7.50
N ARG A 6 -11.75 -1.58 -8.44
CA ARG A 6 -10.42 -2.19 -8.30
C ARG A 6 -9.60 -1.47 -7.23
N ILE A 7 -9.56 -0.14 -7.28
CA ILE A 7 -8.82 0.68 -6.32
C ILE A 7 -9.37 0.48 -4.90
N ASP A 8 -10.70 0.45 -4.73
CA ASP A 8 -11.33 0.18 -3.43
C ASP A 8 -10.95 -1.19 -2.87
N LYS A 9 -10.81 -2.20 -3.74
CA LYS A 9 -10.31 -3.51 -3.34
C LYS A 9 -8.84 -3.43 -2.93
N ASP A 10 -8.00 -2.76 -3.72
CA ASP A 10 -6.57 -2.64 -3.43
C ASP A 10 -6.29 -1.82 -2.16
N LEU A 11 -7.14 -0.83 -1.82
CA LEU A 11 -7.09 -0.10 -0.55
C LEU A 11 -7.33 -1.03 0.65
N ARG A 12 -8.34 -1.89 0.59
CA ARG A 12 -8.62 -2.88 1.65
C ARG A 12 -7.48 -3.87 1.82
N ILE A 13 -6.93 -4.39 0.71
CA ILE A 13 -5.78 -5.29 0.75
C ILE A 13 -4.57 -4.61 1.39
N PHE A 14 -4.35 -3.32 1.12
CA PHE A 14 -3.25 -2.56 1.73
C PHE A 14 -3.43 -2.46 3.25
N GLU A 15 -4.64 -2.16 3.72
CA GLU A 15 -4.98 -2.10 5.15
C GLU A 15 -4.76 -3.44 5.85
N GLU A 16 -5.12 -4.56 5.20
CA GLU A 16 -4.88 -5.91 5.71
C GLU A 16 -3.38 -6.23 5.79
N ASN A 17 -2.64 -5.95 4.71
CA ASN A 17 -1.23 -6.31 4.58
C ASN A 17 -0.30 -5.48 5.46
N ILE A 18 -0.69 -4.26 5.83
CA ILE A 18 0.17 -3.38 6.65
C ILE A 18 0.11 -3.70 8.14
N GLN A 19 -0.97 -4.33 8.62
CA GLN A 19 -1.11 -4.75 10.02
C GLN A 19 0.05 -5.61 10.52
N PRO A 20 0.40 -6.75 9.88
CA PRO A 20 1.52 -7.57 10.34
C PRO A 20 2.86 -6.83 10.23
N VAL A 21 3.00 -5.88 9.30
CA VAL A 21 4.21 -5.07 9.14
C VAL A 21 4.36 -4.02 10.25
N ASP A 22 3.25 -3.56 10.85
CA ASP A 22 3.29 -2.65 11.99
C ASP A 22 3.78 -3.33 13.30
N GLU A 23 3.79 -4.66 13.36
CA GLU A 23 4.31 -5.46 14.50
C GLU A 23 5.80 -5.82 14.36
N LEU A 24 6.42 -5.58 13.20
CA LEU A 24 7.82 -5.93 12.94
C LEU A 24 8.81 -4.96 13.59
N ASN A 25 9.95 -5.51 14.02
CA ASN A 25 11.13 -4.73 14.39
C ASN A 25 11.90 -4.30 13.14
N LEU A 26 11.46 -3.20 12.54
CA LEU A 26 12.05 -2.64 11.32
C LEU A 26 13.32 -1.83 11.62
N THR A 27 14.26 -1.84 10.67
CA THR A 27 15.37 -0.87 10.63
C THR A 27 14.87 0.53 10.29
N ASP A 28 15.65 1.57 10.59
CA ASP A 28 15.30 2.97 10.26
C ASP A 28 14.96 3.15 8.77
N LYS A 29 15.67 2.45 7.88
CA LYS A 29 15.42 2.51 6.44
C LYS A 29 14.08 1.87 6.06
N GLU A 30 13.73 0.75 6.69
CA GLU A 30 12.46 0.06 6.43
C GLU A 30 11.28 0.84 7.03
N VAL A 31 11.47 1.54 8.15
CA VAL A 31 10.48 2.47 8.69
C VAL A 31 10.18 3.58 7.66
N LEU A 32 11.20 4.13 6.99
CA LEU A 32 11.01 5.12 5.93
C LEU A 32 10.26 4.55 4.71
N VAL A 33 10.56 3.30 4.31
CA VAL A 33 9.84 2.62 3.23
C VAL A 33 8.37 2.41 3.60
N LYS A 34 8.10 1.98 4.84
CA LYS A 34 6.74 1.83 5.37
C LYS A 34 5.99 3.16 5.41
N ASP A 35 6.62 4.23 5.89
CA ASP A 35 6.02 5.57 5.89
C ASP A 35 5.67 6.03 4.47
N MET A 36 6.57 5.78 3.51
CA MET A 36 6.32 6.10 2.10
C MET A 36 5.12 5.31 1.55
N ALA A 37 5.02 4.02 1.85
CA ALA A 37 3.86 3.21 1.46
C ALA A 37 2.55 3.79 2.01
N LYS A 38 2.53 4.21 3.29
CA LYS A 38 1.35 4.87 3.92
C LYS A 38 1.00 6.18 3.22
N ARG A 39 1.98 7.01 2.86
CA ARG A 39 1.75 8.28 2.14
C ARG A 39 1.10 8.05 0.78
N TYR A 40 1.59 7.08 0.01
CA TYR A 40 1.00 6.76 -1.29
C TYR A 40 -0.40 6.16 -1.18
N TYR A 41 -0.70 5.41 -0.11
CA TYR A 41 -2.06 4.97 0.21
C TYR A 41 -3.00 6.15 0.53
N GLU A 42 -2.54 7.18 1.24
CA GLU A 42 -3.31 8.42 1.42
C GLU A 42 -3.49 9.20 0.11
N ASP A 43 -2.46 9.26 -0.74
CA ASP A 43 -2.54 9.88 -2.06
C ASP A 43 -3.57 9.16 -2.94
N THR A 44 -3.63 7.82 -2.91
CA THR A 44 -4.69 7.05 -3.58
C THR A 44 -6.07 7.53 -3.16
N LYS A 45 -6.34 7.66 -1.85
CA LYS A 45 -7.64 8.13 -1.36
C LYS A 45 -7.95 9.54 -1.84
N TYR A 46 -6.95 10.43 -1.88
CA TYR A 46 -7.12 11.78 -2.40
C TYR A 46 -7.46 11.80 -3.90
N TYR A 47 -6.66 11.12 -4.73
CA TYR A 47 -6.85 11.11 -6.18
C TYR A 47 -8.15 10.43 -6.61
N LEU A 48 -8.54 9.35 -5.92
CA LEU A 48 -9.84 8.71 -6.13
C LEU A 48 -11.00 9.67 -5.84
N LYS A 49 -10.92 10.41 -4.73
CA LYS A 49 -11.95 11.38 -4.32
C LYS A 49 -12.17 12.49 -5.34
N ILE A 50 -11.11 12.96 -6.01
CA ILE A 50 -11.21 14.00 -7.04
C ILE A 50 -11.50 13.44 -8.45
N GLY A 51 -11.70 12.13 -8.58
CA GLY A 51 -12.04 11.45 -9.84
C GLY A 51 -10.86 11.14 -10.75
N ASP A 52 -9.61 11.26 -10.26
CA ASP A 52 -8.42 10.88 -11.00
C ASP A 52 -8.05 9.41 -10.72
N SER A 53 -8.83 8.50 -11.33
CA SER A 53 -8.66 7.06 -11.15
C SER A 53 -7.31 6.54 -11.67
N LEU A 54 -6.71 7.20 -12.67
CA LEU A 54 -5.40 6.80 -13.21
C LEU A 54 -4.27 7.08 -12.21
N THR A 55 -4.21 8.31 -11.69
CA THR A 55 -3.20 8.67 -10.68
C THR A 55 -3.43 7.87 -9.40
N SER A 56 -4.69 7.69 -8.98
CA SER A 56 -5.04 6.86 -7.83
C SER A 56 -4.54 5.41 -7.98
N PHE A 57 -4.72 4.81 -9.16
CA PHE A 57 -4.25 3.46 -9.44
C PHE A 57 -2.72 3.36 -9.41
N ALA A 58 -2.03 4.35 -9.96
CA ALA A 58 -0.57 4.40 -9.89
C ALA A 58 -0.06 4.50 -8.44
N CYS A 59 -0.70 5.34 -7.61
CA CYS A 59 -0.36 5.48 -6.21
C CYS A 59 -0.54 4.18 -5.42
N ILE A 60 -1.66 3.46 -5.62
CA ILE A 60 -1.92 2.24 -4.84
C ILE A 60 -1.00 1.09 -5.26
N ALA A 61 -0.69 0.98 -6.56
CA ALA A 61 0.27 0.01 -7.05
C ALA A 61 1.68 0.26 -6.48
N TYR A 62 2.10 1.52 -6.38
CA TYR A 62 3.38 1.88 -5.77
C TYR A 62 3.40 1.60 -4.26
N ALA A 63 2.32 1.93 -3.55
CA ALA A 63 2.16 1.63 -2.12
C ALA A 63 2.29 0.12 -1.86
N HIS A 64 1.62 -0.71 -2.66
CA HIS A 64 1.73 -2.18 -2.59
C HIS A 64 3.15 -2.65 -2.86
N GLY A 65 3.82 -2.16 -3.92
CA GLY A 65 5.19 -2.57 -4.22
C GLY A 65 6.18 -2.26 -3.08
N LEU A 66 6.03 -1.11 -2.43
CA LEU A 66 6.83 -0.77 -1.25
C LEU A 66 6.51 -1.69 -0.07
N LEU A 67 5.23 -1.90 0.24
CA LEU A 67 4.82 -2.74 1.36
C LEU A 67 5.21 -4.20 1.17
N ASP A 68 4.97 -4.75 -0.04
CA ASP A 68 5.33 -6.13 -0.39
C ASP A 68 6.83 -6.36 -0.32
N SER A 69 7.66 -5.36 -0.63
CA SER A 69 9.12 -5.49 -0.45
C SER A 69 9.49 -5.81 1.01
N ILE A 70 8.84 -5.14 1.97
CA ILE A 70 9.03 -5.43 3.40
C ILE A 70 8.46 -6.81 3.73
N ARG A 71 7.25 -7.12 3.24
CA ARG A 71 6.62 -8.42 3.50
C ARG A 71 7.48 -9.59 2.99
N ILE A 72 8.12 -9.45 1.82
CA ILE A 72 9.07 -10.45 1.28
C ILE A 72 10.26 -10.62 2.22
N MET A 73 10.88 -9.52 2.65
CA MET A 73 12.07 -9.57 3.52
C MET A 73 11.82 -10.25 4.87
N TYR A 74 10.57 -10.21 5.35
CA TYR A 74 10.15 -10.80 6.62
C TYR A 74 9.27 -12.04 6.47
N ASN A 75 9.22 -12.64 5.27
CA ASN A 75 8.46 -13.87 4.97
C ASN A 75 6.96 -13.79 5.34
N LEU A 76 6.32 -12.63 5.18
CA LEU A 76 4.88 -12.40 5.41
C LEU A 76 3.99 -12.72 4.19
N ASN A 77 4.56 -13.38 3.17
CA ASN A 77 3.89 -13.74 1.92
C ASN A 77 3.63 -15.23 1.77
N GLU A 78 3.96 -16.03 2.79
CA GLU A 78 3.69 -17.47 2.78
C GLU A 78 2.25 -17.72 3.24
N GLU A 79 1.39 -18.08 2.28
CA GLU A 79 0.28 -19.02 2.49
C GLU A 79 0.80 -20.46 2.38
#